data_AF-A0AAV1Y7G1-F1
#
_entry.id   AF-A0AAV1Y7G1-F1
#
_cell.length_a   1.000
_cell.length_b   1.000
_cell.length_c   1.000
_cell.angle_alpha   90.00
_cell.angle_beta   90.00
_cell.angle_gamma   90.00
#
_symmetry.space_group_name_H-M   'P 1'
#
loop_
_entity.id
_entity.type
_entity.pdbx_description
1 polymer ?
#
loop_
_entity_poly.entity_id
_entity_poly.type
_entity_poly.pdbx_seq_one_letter_code
_entity_poly.pdbx_strand_id
1 'polypeptide(L)'
;MESFQTLPPPSHLSPFALSFLDHKFHTKLTLAEAPSFVAELQTQCSDLDRILSGLNRRRGSGLAGYASFSGKIHSFFGDVDVRLNNLSSTCSSTVVPDGKGGKGFREELAALAKEVAKFETVRVYVGF
;
A
#
# COMPACT_ATOMS: atom_id res chain seq x y z
N MET A 1 -6.54 -11.17 -56.82
CA MET A 1 -6.82 -12.61 -56.63
C MET A 1 -7.43 -12.72 -55.25
N GLU A 2 -8.76 -12.72 -55.19
CA GLU A 2 -9.50 -12.60 -53.93
C GLU A 2 -9.39 -13.91 -53.16
N SER A 3 -8.69 -13.89 -52.02
CA SER A 3 -8.60 -15.03 -51.13
C SER A 3 -9.96 -15.21 -50.46
N PHE A 4 -10.77 -16.14 -50.97
CA PHE A 4 -11.95 -16.63 -50.27
C PHE A 4 -11.49 -17.22 -48.94
N GLN A 5 -11.58 -16.40 -47.89
CA GLN A 5 -11.34 -16.83 -46.52
C GLN A 5 -12.37 -17.91 -46.22
N THR A 6 -11.91 -19.16 -46.24
CA THR A 6 -12.75 -20.33 -46.05
C THR A 6 -13.46 -20.15 -44.71
N LEU A 7 -14.80 -20.15 -44.74
CA LEU A 7 -15.60 -20.05 -43.52
C LEU A 7 -15.12 -21.13 -42.54
N PRO A 8 -14.90 -20.80 -41.26
CA PRO A 8 -14.45 -21.78 -40.28
C PRO A 8 -15.45 -22.95 -40.25
N PRO A 9 -14.98 -24.19 -40.03
CA PRO A 9 -15.88 -25.34 -40.02
C PRO A 9 -16.98 -25.12 -38.97
N PRO A 10 -18.24 -25.43 -39.26
CA PRO A 10 -19.36 -25.18 -38.35
C PRO A 10 -19.20 -25.91 -37.02
N SER A 11 -18.39 -26.97 -36.95
CA SER A 11 -17.98 -27.65 -35.72
C SER A 11 -17.21 -26.76 -34.72
N HIS A 12 -16.66 -25.63 -35.16
CA HIS A 12 -15.98 -24.65 -34.30
C HIS A 12 -16.95 -23.65 -33.67
N LEU A 13 -18.20 -23.62 -34.12
CA LEU A 13 -19.22 -22.76 -33.59
C LEU A 13 -20.02 -23.52 -32.53
N SER A 14 -20.29 -22.85 -31.41
CA SER A 14 -21.22 -23.36 -30.41
C SER A 14 -22.57 -23.68 -31.06
N PRO A 15 -23.26 -24.77 -30.65
CA PRO A 15 -24.60 -25.09 -31.12
C PRO A 15 -25.58 -23.91 -30.99
N PHE A 16 -25.40 -23.09 -29.95
CA PHE A 16 -26.19 -21.88 -29.74
C PHE A 16 -25.89 -20.80 -30.79
N ALA A 17 -24.61 -20.61 -31.15
CA ALA A 17 -24.21 -19.66 -32.17
C ALA A 17 -24.73 -20.06 -33.55
N LEU A 18 -24.72 -21.36 -33.86
CA LEU A 18 -25.31 -21.90 -35.09
C LEU A 18 -26.83 -21.67 -35.14
N SER A 19 -27.55 -21.99 -34.07
CA SER A 19 -28.99 -21.75 -34.00
C SER A 19 -29.34 -20.26 -34.11
N PHE A 20 -28.53 -19.39 -33.52
CA PHE A 20 -28.71 -17.94 -33.64
C PHE A 20 -28.46 -17.44 -35.07
N LEU A 21 -27.39 -17.90 -35.72
CA LEU A 21 -27.08 -17.57 -37.11
C LEU A 21 -28.16 -18.07 -38.07
N ASP A 22 -28.61 -19.32 -37.89
CA ASP A 22 -29.67 -19.92 -38.70
C ASP A 22 -30.99 -19.16 -38.54
N HIS A 23 -31.33 -18.76 -37.31
CA HIS A 23 -32.54 -17.96 -37.07
C HIS A 23 -32.44 -16.55 -37.66
N LYS A 24 -31.28 -15.91 -37.57
CA LYS A 24 -31.07 -14.51 -38.02
C LYS A 24 -30.90 -14.37 -39.52
N PHE A 25 -30.38 -15.39 -40.20
CA PHE A 25 -30.09 -15.39 -41.64
C PHE A 25 -30.91 -16.38 -42.45
N HIS A 26 -32.05 -16.83 -41.90
CA HIS A 26 -32.90 -17.87 -42.50
C HIS A 26 -33.43 -17.49 -43.90
N THR A 27 -33.58 -16.20 -44.20
CA THR A 27 -34.14 -15.72 -45.47
C THR A 27 -33.10 -15.00 -46.33
N LYS A 28 -33.27 -15.05 -47.66
CA LYS A 28 -32.36 -14.35 -48.60
C LYS A 28 -32.32 -12.83 -48.39
N LEU A 29 -33.41 -12.24 -47.90
CA LEU A 29 -33.50 -10.82 -47.61
C LEU A 29 -32.64 -10.46 -46.39
N THR A 30 -32.73 -11.25 -45.31
CA THR A 30 -31.90 -11.10 -44.12
C THR A 30 -30.42 -11.41 -44.37
N LEU A 31 -30.12 -12.26 -45.36
CA LEU A 31 -28.74 -12.56 -45.75
C LEU A 31 -28.02 -11.35 -46.36
N ALA A 32 -28.76 -10.42 -46.98
CA ALA A 32 -28.20 -9.17 -47.48
C ALA A 32 -27.77 -8.21 -46.35
N GLU A 33 -28.29 -8.40 -45.14
CA GLU A 33 -27.90 -7.64 -43.93
C GLU A 33 -26.72 -8.29 -43.18
N ALA A 34 -26.24 -9.45 -43.62
CA ALA A 34 -25.08 -10.10 -43.00
C ALA A 34 -23.83 -9.19 -42.94
N PRO A 35 -23.49 -8.39 -43.96
CA PRO A 35 -22.36 -7.47 -43.88
C PRO A 35 -22.52 -6.38 -42.81
N SER A 36 -23.74 -5.86 -42.61
CA SER A 36 -23.97 -4.85 -41.58
C SER A 36 -23.85 -5.44 -40.18
N PHE A 37 -24.36 -6.67 -39.99
CA PHE A 37 -24.20 -7.41 -38.73
C PHE A 37 -22.73 -7.70 -38.41
N VAL A 38 -21.93 -8.09 -39.42
CA VAL A 38 -20.49 -8.31 -39.23
C VAL A 38 -19.78 -7.00 -38.83
N ALA A 39 -20.12 -5.88 -39.47
CA ALA A 39 -19.56 -4.57 -39.12
C ALA A 39 -19.93 -4.15 -37.69
N GLU A 40 -21.17 -4.39 -37.27
CA GLU A 40 -21.61 -4.14 -35.90
C GLU A 40 -20.86 -5.01 -34.89
N LEU A 41 -20.76 -6.32 -35.15
CA LEU A 41 -20.04 -7.25 -34.29
C LEU A 41 -18.56 -6.88 -34.17
N GLN A 42 -17.92 -6.52 -35.28
CA GLN A 42 -16.53 -6.04 -35.29
C GLN A 42 -16.37 -4.76 -34.46
N THR A 43 -17.33 -3.84 -34.54
CA THR A 43 -17.35 -2.62 -33.73
C THR A 43 -17.47 -2.97 -32.25
N GLN A 44 -18.42 -3.84 -31.88
CA GLN A 44 -18.62 -4.29 -30.50
C GLN A 44 -17.38 -5.01 -29.95
N CYS A 45 -16.75 -5.88 -30.74
CA CYS A 45 -15.51 -6.53 -30.35
C CYS A 45 -14.36 -5.52 -30.14
N SER A 46 -14.23 -4.55 -31.03
CA SER A 46 -13.20 -3.49 -30.93
C SER A 46 -13.43 -2.60 -29.71
N ASP A 47 -14.68 -2.23 -29.43
CA ASP A 47 -15.05 -1.46 -28.26
C ASP A 47 -14.80 -2.24 -26.97
N LEU A 48 -15.15 -3.53 -26.94
CA LEU A 48 -14.88 -4.40 -25.80
C LEU A 48 -13.38 -4.52 -25.55
N ASP A 49 -12.57 -4.72 -26.60
CA ASP A 49 -11.12 -4.81 -26.48
C ASP A 49 -10.50 -3.50 -25.96
N ARG A 50 -11.00 -2.35 -26.45
CA ARG A 50 -10.61 -1.02 -25.94
C ARG A 50 -10.95 -0.87 -24.47
N ILE A 51 -12.15 -1.29 -24.05
CA ILE A 51 -12.60 -1.20 -22.65
C ILE A 51 -11.74 -2.12 -21.76
N LEU A 52 -11.51 -3.36 -22.18
CA LEU A 52 -10.69 -4.33 -21.43
C LEU A 52 -9.25 -3.83 -21.28
N SER A 53 -8.66 -3.32 -22.36
CA SER A 53 -7.33 -2.70 -22.35
C SER A 53 -7.27 -1.49 -21.41
N GLY A 54 -8.28 -0.63 -21.46
CA GLY A 54 -8.41 0.53 -20.57
C GLY A 54 -8.52 0.14 -19.09
N LEU A 55 -9.35 -0.86 -18.78
CA LEU A 55 -9.52 -1.41 -17.43
C LEU A 55 -8.23 -2.04 -16.92
N ASN A 56 -7.53 -2.82 -17.76
CA ASN A 56 -6.26 -3.43 -17.38
C ASN A 56 -5.21 -2.37 -17.07
N ARG A 57 -5.10 -1.31 -17.90
CA ARG A 57 -4.21 -0.17 -17.63
C ARG A 57 -4.54 0.51 -16.31
N ARG A 58 -5.83 0.76 -16.04
CA ARG A 58 -6.29 1.42 -14.81
C ARG A 58 -5.96 0.58 -13.56
N ARG A 59 -6.15 -0.75 -13.65
CA ARG A 59 -5.75 -1.69 -12.59
C ARG A 59 -4.25 -1.68 -12.38
N GLY A 60 -3.47 -1.71 -13.45
CA GLY A 60 -2.00 -1.60 -13.39
C GLY A 60 -1.54 -0.31 -12.70
N SER A 61 -2.10 0.85 -13.08
CA SER A 61 -1.77 2.13 -12.42
C SER A 61 -2.21 2.17 -10.95
N GLY A 62 -3.37 1.59 -10.63
CA GLY A 62 -3.85 1.53 -9.25
C GLY A 62 -2.96 0.66 -8.37
N LEU A 63 -2.54 -0.51 -8.87
CA LEU A 63 -1.64 -1.41 -8.18
C LEU A 63 -0.24 -0.78 -7.99
N ALA A 64 0.29 -0.11 -9.01
CA ALA A 64 1.56 0.60 -8.92
C ALA A 64 1.50 1.76 -7.89
N GLY A 65 0.39 2.49 -7.86
CA GLY A 65 0.14 3.53 -6.85
C GLY A 65 0.07 2.95 -5.44
N TYR A 66 -0.62 1.82 -5.27
CA TYR A 66 -0.69 1.11 -3.99
C TYR A 66 0.69 0.61 -3.53
N ALA A 67 1.48 0.00 -4.41
CA ALA A 67 2.84 -0.45 -4.11
C ALA A 67 3.77 0.71 -3.74
N SER A 68 3.64 1.86 -4.41
CA SER A 68 4.39 3.07 -4.07
C SER A 68 3.99 3.61 -2.69
N PHE A 69 2.69 3.59 -2.37
CA PHE A 69 2.17 4.03 -1.08
C PHE A 69 2.60 3.08 0.06
N SER A 70 2.50 1.78 -0.13
CA SER A 70 2.94 0.80 0.85
C SER A 70 4.46 0.87 1.08
N GLY A 71 5.25 1.10 0.03
CA GLY A 71 6.69 1.36 0.15
C GLY A 71 7.01 2.58 1.02
N LYS A 72 6.24 3.68 0.86
CA LYS A 72 6.38 4.86 1.73
C LYS A 72 6.03 4.56 3.19
N ILE A 73 4.95 3.81 3.43
CA ILE A 73 4.57 3.37 4.78
C ILE A 73 5.69 2.52 5.40
N HIS A 74 6.23 1.56 4.65
CA HIS A 74 7.32 0.72 5.14
C HIS A 74 8.55 1.53 5.52
N SER A 75 8.94 2.50 4.68
CA SER A 75 10.04 3.42 5.00
C SER A 75 9.76 4.26 6.24
N PHE A 76 8.52 4.71 6.45
CA PHE A 76 8.14 5.48 7.63
C PHE A 76 8.25 4.65 8.91
N PHE A 77 7.77 3.41 8.89
CA PHE A 77 7.94 2.49 10.03
C PHE A 77 9.42 2.20 10.30
N GLY A 78 10.24 2.08 9.24
CA GLY A 78 11.69 1.96 9.40
C GLY A 78 12.33 3.16 10.11
N ASP A 79 11.95 4.39 9.76
CA ASP A 79 12.45 5.60 10.43
C ASP A 79 12.02 5.65 11.90
N VAL A 80 10.77 5.29 12.20
CA VAL A 80 10.27 5.21 13.58
C VAL A 80 11.06 4.19 14.39
N ASP A 81 11.32 3.00 13.84
CA ASP A 81 12.08 1.95 14.51
C ASP A 81 13.52 2.41 14.81
N VAL A 82 14.19 3.05 13.83
CA VAL A 82 15.53 3.64 14.03
C VAL A 82 15.50 4.69 15.15
N ARG A 83 14.51 5.59 15.16
CA ARG A 83 14.39 6.61 16.22
C ARG A 83 14.14 6.00 17.59
N LEU A 84 13.29 4.98 17.69
CA LEU A 84 13.02 4.29 18.95
C LEU A 84 14.26 3.55 19.45
N ASN A 85 15.01 2.89 18.57
CA ASN A 85 16.28 2.25 18.91
C ASN A 85 17.32 3.28 19.38
N ASN A 86 17.41 4.42 18.71
CA ASN A 86 18.29 5.53 19.13
C ASN A 86 17.88 6.08 20.50
N LEU A 87 16.59 6.28 20.75
CA LEU A 87 16.09 6.73 22.05
C LEU A 87 16.37 5.70 23.15
N SER A 88 16.11 4.42 22.89
CA SER A 88 16.40 3.31 23.81
C SER A 88 17.90 3.24 24.17
N SER A 89 18.78 3.39 23.19
CA SER A 89 20.22 3.39 23.41
C SER A 89 20.69 4.63 24.20
N THR A 90 20.10 5.80 23.93
CA THR A 90 20.34 7.04 24.69
C THR A 90 19.87 6.88 26.13
N CYS A 91 18.65 6.39 26.34
CA CYS A 91 18.09 6.11 27.66
C CYS A 91 18.99 5.13 28.42
N SER A 92 19.40 4.01 27.80
CA SER A 92 20.31 3.03 28.41
C SER A 92 21.69 3.61 28.73
N SER A 93 22.19 4.55 27.94
CA SER A 93 23.43 5.30 28.22
C SER A 93 23.27 6.32 29.36
N THR A 94 22.05 6.83 29.58
CA THR A 94 21.72 7.78 30.66
C THR A 94 21.15 7.10 31.91
N VAL A 95 20.88 5.79 31.87
CA VAL A 95 20.68 5.00 33.08
C VAL A 95 22.04 4.97 33.79
N VAL A 96 22.10 5.84 34.79
CA VAL A 96 23.01 5.86 35.94
C VAL A 96 23.89 4.61 36.01
N PRO A 97 25.22 4.76 36.05
CA PRO A 97 26.13 3.63 36.13
C PRO A 97 25.74 2.78 37.32
N ASP A 98 25.45 1.52 37.01
CA ASP A 98 25.32 0.40 37.91
C ASP A 98 26.19 0.59 39.16
N GLY A 99 25.52 0.78 40.29
CA GLY A 99 26.04 0.51 41.64
C GLY A 99 27.33 1.16 42.13
N LYS A 100 28.01 2.04 41.37
CA LYS A 100 29.30 2.62 41.78
C LYS A 100 29.43 4.14 41.64
N GLY A 101 28.57 4.79 40.85
CA GLY A 101 28.58 6.25 40.66
C GLY A 101 27.82 7.04 41.73
N GLY A 102 27.08 6.38 42.62
CA GLY A 102 26.27 7.03 43.65
C GLY A 102 27.04 7.55 44.86
N LYS A 103 28.38 7.38 44.90
CA LYS A 103 29.19 7.78 46.05
C LYS A 103 29.32 9.30 46.14
N GLY A 104 29.65 9.97 45.03
CA GLY A 104 29.81 11.43 44.99
C GLY A 104 28.50 12.18 45.24
N PHE A 105 27.41 11.80 44.56
CA PHE A 105 26.12 12.46 44.75
C PHE A 105 25.53 12.23 46.15
N ARG A 106 25.75 11.05 46.75
CA ARG A 106 25.34 10.76 48.13
C ARG A 106 26.20 11.50 49.15
N GLU A 107 27.50 11.64 48.89
CA GLU A 107 28.44 12.41 49.73
C GLU A 107 28.10 13.91 49.69
N GLU A 108 27.78 14.46 48.51
CA GLU A 108 27.32 15.85 48.35
C GLU A 108 25.97 16.07 49.03
N LEU A 109 25.01 15.15 48.90
CA LEU A 109 23.72 15.24 49.61
C LEU A 109 23.91 15.18 51.13
N ALA A 110 24.81 14.32 51.62
CA ALA A 110 25.10 14.21 53.05
C ALA A 110 25.83 15.44 53.59
N ALA A 111 26.74 16.03 52.80
CA ALA A 111 27.41 17.28 53.13
C ALA A 111 26.40 18.44 53.20
N LEU A 112 25.50 18.53 52.22
CA LEU A 112 24.43 19.53 52.20
C LEU A 112 23.47 19.37 53.38
N ALA A 113 23.05 18.14 53.70
CA ALA A 113 22.21 17.88 54.87
C ALA A 113 22.90 18.28 56.19
N LYS A 114 24.21 18.05 56.30
CA LYS A 114 25.01 18.46 57.45
C LYS A 114 25.11 19.99 57.57
N GLU A 115 25.21 20.69 56.44
CA GLU A 115 25.26 22.16 56.43
C GLU A 115 23.89 22.78 56.76
N VAL A 116 22.80 22.20 56.24
CA VAL A 116 21.43 22.59 56.61
C VAL A 116 21.17 22.35 58.09
N ALA A 117 21.59 21.21 58.65
CA ALA A 117 21.45 20.93 60.08
C ALA A 117 22.22 21.94 60.95
N LYS A 118 23.43 22.33 60.53
CA LYS A 118 24.20 23.38 61.21
C LYS A 118 23.49 24.73 61.12
N PHE A 119 22.97 25.08 59.96
CA PHE A 119 22.24 26.34 59.77
C PHE A 119 20.97 26.39 60.62
N GLU A 120 20.23 25.28 60.71
CA GLU A 120 19.06 25.15 61.57
C GLU A 120 19.44 25.28 63.06
N THR A 121 20.55 24.67 63.47
CA THR A 121 21.06 24.79 64.84
C THR A 121 21.44 26.24 65.19
N VAL A 122 22.07 26.95 64.26
CA VAL A 122 22.38 28.39 64.42
C VAL A 122 21.09 29.20 64.46
N ARG A 123 20.09 28.90 63.64
CA ARG A 123 18.78 29.58 63.67
C ARG A 123 18.09 29.41 65.01
N VAL A 124 18.06 28.18 65.55
CA VAL A 124 17.53 27.89 66.89
C VAL A 124 18.31 28.60 67.99
N TYR A 125 19.63 28.72 67.85
CA TYR A 125 20.48 29.39 68.84
C TYR A 125 20.35 30.93 68.81
N VAL A 126 20.17 31.53 67.63
CA VAL A 126 20.05 32.98 67.45
C VAL A 126 18.58 33.45 67.55
N GLY A 127 17.61 32.53 67.57
CA GLY A 127 16.20 32.82 67.87
C GLY A 127 15.49 33.62 66.78
N PHE A 128 15.57 33.16 65.53
CA PHE A 128 14.68 33.59 64.44
C PHE A 128 13.59 32.55 64.18
#